data_AF-A0A7X3S6I4-F1
#
_entry.id   AF-A0A7X3S6I4-F1
#
_cell.length_a   1.000
_cell.length_b   1.000
_cell.length_c   1.000
_cell.angle_alpha   90.00
_cell.angle_beta   90.00
_cell.angle_gamma   90.00
#
_symmetry.space_group_name_H-M   'P 1'
#
loop_
_entity.id
_entity.type
_entity.pdbx_description
1 polymer ?
#
loop_
_entity_poly.entity_id
_entity_poly.type
_entity_poly.pdbx_seq_one_letter_code
_entity_poly.pdbx_strand_id
1 'polypeptide(L)'
;MLESKEGQLNAIFACYGSAAQHGQTFEAALSNLLLAYNSLVKKRLSIDDLKLVKSKLHKMTMGALLTELQKHITIDATWVSDCLRVALEKRNFLIHSYFLEREAKFRTEAGRLEMLRELVSIEKAIEKATDITNGMRIA
;
A
#
# COMPACT_ATOMS: atom_id res chain seq x y z
N MET A 1 -3.63 -14.76 -23.72
CA MET A 1 -2.57 -14.61 -22.70
C MET A 1 -2.66 -15.68 -21.61
N LEU A 2 -3.85 -16.07 -21.13
CA LEU A 2 -3.97 -17.06 -20.03
C LEU A 2 -4.11 -18.53 -20.49
N GLU A 3 -4.07 -18.81 -21.79
CA GLU A 3 -4.31 -20.15 -22.35
C GLU A 3 -3.08 -21.06 -22.30
N SER A 4 -1.89 -20.50 -22.06
CA SER A 4 -0.65 -21.26 -21.91
C SER A 4 -0.08 -21.09 -20.50
N LYS A 5 0.67 -22.10 -20.04
CA LYS A 5 1.40 -22.03 -18.77
C LYS A 5 2.29 -20.80 -18.69
N GLU A 6 3.07 -20.53 -19.73
CA GLU A 6 3.98 -19.37 -19.79
C GLU A 6 3.21 -18.05 -19.69
N GLY A 7 2.10 -17.93 -20.42
CA GLY A 7 1.29 -16.73 -20.36
C GLY A 7 0.62 -16.50 -19.00
N GLN A 8 0.20 -17.58 -18.30
CA GLN A 8 -0.28 -17.50 -16.91
C GLN A 8 0.82 -17.05 -15.95
N LEU A 9 2.05 -17.55 -16.10
CA LEU A 9 3.19 -17.16 -15.27
C LEU A 9 3.56 -15.68 -15.46
N ASN A 10 3.62 -15.23 -16.71
CA ASN A 10 3.87 -13.82 -17.03
C ASN A 10 2.78 -12.90 -16.46
N ALA A 11 1.52 -13.32 -16.54
CA ALA A 11 0.42 -12.59 -15.93
C ALA A 11 0.56 -12.50 -14.40
N ILE A 12 1.02 -13.56 -13.72
CA ILE A 12 1.25 -13.52 -12.27
C ILE A 12 2.32 -12.49 -11.91
N PHE A 13 3.45 -12.48 -12.62
CA PHE A 13 4.50 -11.49 -12.37
C PHE A 13 4.04 -10.06 -12.67
N ALA A 14 3.26 -9.86 -13.74
CA ALA A 14 2.68 -8.56 -14.06
C ALA A 14 1.69 -8.08 -12.98
N CYS A 15 0.76 -8.94 -12.54
CA CYS A 15 -0.18 -8.62 -11.47
C CYS A 15 0.54 -8.40 -10.13
N TYR A 16 1.61 -9.14 -9.85
CA TYR A 16 2.44 -8.91 -8.67
C TYR A 16 3.10 -7.52 -8.73
N GLY A 17 3.69 -7.16 -9.87
CA GLY A 17 4.27 -5.83 -10.08
C GLY A 17 3.25 -4.71 -9.92
N SER A 18 2.05 -4.89 -10.47
CA SER A 18 0.93 -3.96 -10.32
C SER A 18 0.53 -3.78 -8.85
N ALA A 19 0.30 -4.88 -8.12
CA ALA A 19 -0.05 -4.83 -6.70
C ALA A 19 1.07 -4.19 -5.84
N ALA A 20 2.34 -4.47 -6.17
CA ALA A 20 3.49 -3.88 -5.47
C ALA A 20 3.59 -2.37 -5.73
N GLN A 21 3.37 -1.94 -6.97
CA GLN A 21 3.34 -0.52 -7.33
C GLN A 21 2.19 0.23 -6.62
N HIS A 22 1.01 -0.38 -6.49
CA HIS A 22 -0.08 0.17 -5.68
C HIS A 22 0.33 0.31 -4.20
N GLY A 23 1.08 -0.67 -3.66
CA GLY A 23 1.66 -0.58 -2.32
C GLY A 23 2.56 0.65 -2.14
N GLN A 24 3.39 0.96 -3.14
CA GLN A 24 4.24 2.15 -3.12
C GLN A 24 3.44 3.45 -3.23
N THR A 25 2.39 3.48 -4.06
CA THR A 25 1.50 4.64 -4.15
C THR A 25 0.77 4.90 -2.84
N PHE A 26 0.36 3.85 -2.13
CA PHE A 26 -0.25 3.98 -0.81
C PHE A 26 0.73 4.61 0.20
N GLU A 27 1.99 4.18 0.21
CA GLU A 27 3.04 4.80 1.05
C GLU A 27 3.27 6.28 0.72
N ALA A 28 3.26 6.62 -0.57
CA ALA A 28 3.37 7.99 -1.02
C ALA A 28 2.17 8.84 -0.56
N ALA A 29 0.94 8.29 -0.64
CA ALA A 29 -0.27 8.95 -0.15
C ALA A 29 -0.20 9.24 1.36
N LEU A 30 0.21 8.26 2.17
CA LEU A 30 0.41 8.43 3.61
C LEU A 30 1.47 9.49 3.92
N SER A 31 2.60 9.46 3.20
CA SER A 31 3.68 10.43 3.35
C SER A 31 3.21 11.85 3.00
N ASN A 32 2.43 12.01 1.94
CA ASN A 32 1.89 13.29 1.51
C ASN A 32 0.88 13.84 2.53
N LEU A 33 0.00 12.99 3.06
CA LEU A 33 -0.96 13.38 4.11
C LEU A 33 -0.23 13.87 5.36
N LEU A 34 0.79 13.12 5.83
CA LEU A 34 1.62 13.52 6.97
C LEU A 34 2.40 14.82 6.72
N LEU A 35 2.92 15.02 5.52
CA LEU A 35 3.62 16.24 5.14
C LEU A 35 2.67 17.45 5.17
N ALA A 36 1.47 17.30 4.60
CA ALA A 36 0.45 18.34 4.61
C ALA A 36 0.00 18.66 6.05
N TYR A 37 -0.17 17.65 6.92
CA TYR A 37 -0.49 17.86 8.33
C TYR A 37 0.62 18.65 9.05
N ASN A 38 1.88 18.25 8.86
CA ASN A 38 3.02 18.96 9.46
C ASN A 38 3.09 20.42 9.00
N SER A 39 2.71 20.70 7.75
CA SER A 39 2.71 22.05 7.18
C SER A 39 1.63 22.94 7.78
N LEU A 40 0.48 22.36 8.14
CA LEU A 40 -0.65 23.08 8.74
C LEU A 40 -0.43 23.33 10.24
N VAL A 41 0.07 22.34 10.97
CA VAL A 41 0.29 22.45 12.43
C VAL A 41 1.51 23.30 12.76
N LYS A 42 2.61 23.14 12.03
CA LYS A 42 3.82 23.93 12.26
C LYS A 42 3.72 25.23 11.46
N LYS A 43 3.18 26.27 12.09
CA LYS A 43 3.17 27.63 11.52
C LYS A 43 4.60 28.00 11.11
N ARG A 44 4.81 28.25 9.81
CA ARG A 44 6.08 28.72 9.18
C ARG A 44 7.21 27.67 9.07
N LEU A 45 6.95 26.55 8.40
CA LEU A 45 8.06 25.74 7.87
C LEU A 45 8.69 26.42 6.65
N SER A 46 10.03 26.49 6.61
CA SER A 46 10.74 26.87 5.40
C SER A 46 10.68 25.73 4.36
N ILE A 47 11.05 26.02 3.11
CA ILE A 47 11.15 25.00 2.06
C ILE A 47 12.14 23.90 2.46
N ASP A 48 13.22 24.24 3.14
CA ASP A 48 14.24 23.26 3.53
C ASP A 48 13.77 22.40 4.71
N ASP A 49 12.97 22.94 5.62
CA ASP A 49 12.32 22.13 6.66
C ASP A 49 11.34 21.12 6.05
N LEU A 50 10.57 21.53 5.04
CA LEU A 50 9.66 20.64 4.31
C LEU A 50 10.40 19.52 3.58
N LYS A 51 11.55 19.81 2.96
CA LYS A 51 12.41 18.80 2.35
C LYS A 51 12.94 17.81 3.38
N LEU A 52 13.34 18.29 4.56
CA LEU A 52 13.83 17.45 5.64
C LEU A 52 12.72 16.51 6.16
N VAL A 53 11.52 17.03 6.38
CA VAL A 53 10.35 16.24 6.78
C VAL A 53 10.03 15.20 5.71
N LYS A 54 9.96 15.59 4.43
CA LYS A 54 9.70 14.68 3.32
C LYS A 54 10.74 13.56 3.23
N SER A 55 12.02 13.89 3.38
CA SER A 55 13.12 12.93 3.38
C SER A 55 13.01 11.93 4.54
N LYS A 56 12.60 12.40 5.72
CA LYS A 56 12.35 11.52 6.88
C LYS A 56 11.19 10.56 6.62
N LEU A 57 10.06 11.07 6.12
CA LEU A 57 8.87 10.26 5.82
C LEU A 57 9.17 9.18 4.76
N HIS A 58 9.93 9.52 3.72
CA HIS A 58 10.28 8.57 2.65
C HIS A 58 11.16 7.40 3.11
N LYS A 59 11.82 7.51 4.27
CA LYS A 59 12.61 6.42 4.87
C LYS A 59 11.79 5.50 5.78
N MET A 60 10.54 5.87 6.06
CA MET A 60 9.68 5.10 6.95
C MET A 60 9.01 3.97 6.20
N THR A 61 8.84 2.83 6.87
CA THR A 61 8.00 1.75 6.35
C THR A 61 6.53 2.16 6.37
N MET A 62 5.68 1.51 5.55
CA MET A 62 4.23 1.73 5.57
C MET A 62 3.65 1.64 6.98
N GLY A 63 4.06 0.64 7.77
CA GLY A 63 3.63 0.49 9.16
C GLY A 63 4.04 1.68 10.03
N ALA A 64 5.28 2.16 9.88
CA ALA A 64 5.75 3.34 10.61
C ALA A 64 5.00 4.62 10.20
N LEU A 65 4.66 4.79 8.92
CA LEU A 65 3.84 5.90 8.43
C LEU A 65 2.43 5.87 9.04
N LEU A 66 1.79 4.70 9.09
CA LEU A 66 0.47 4.54 9.71
C LEU A 66 0.49 4.84 11.21
N THR A 67 1.50 4.33 11.92
CA THR A 67 1.69 4.65 13.35
C THR A 67 1.91 6.14 13.58
N GLU A 68 2.65 6.81 12.70
CA GLU A 68 2.83 8.27 12.78
C GLU A 68 1.52 9.01 12.50
N LEU A 69 0.74 8.57 11.51
CA LEU A 69 -0.56 9.16 11.19
C LEU A 69 -1.53 9.11 12.38
N GLN A 70 -1.58 7.98 13.07
CA GLN A 70 -2.46 7.77 14.23
C GLN A 70 -2.14 8.68 15.43
N LYS A 71 -0.94 9.26 15.50
CA LYS A 71 -0.58 10.23 16.55
C LYS A 71 -1.23 11.60 16.32
N HIS A 72 -1.60 11.88 15.08
CA HIS A 72 -1.96 13.21 14.60
C HIS A 72 -3.42 13.28 14.15
N ILE A 73 -3.98 12.17 13.70
CA ILE A 73 -5.33 12.09 13.15
C ILE A 73 -6.10 11.01 13.91
N THR A 74 -7.19 11.43 14.57
CA THR A 74 -8.18 10.49 15.12
C THR A 74 -9.07 10.01 13.97
N ILE A 75 -9.07 8.69 13.74
CA ILE A 75 -9.92 8.05 12.74
C ILE A 75 -11.17 7.54 13.45
N ASP A 76 -12.22 8.35 13.50
CA ASP A 76 -13.47 8.02 14.21
C ASP A 76 -14.25 6.88 13.55
N ALA A 77 -14.07 6.72 12.23
CA ALA A 77 -14.70 5.67 11.45
C ALA A 77 -13.91 4.36 11.54
N THR A 78 -14.42 3.39 12.30
CA THR A 78 -13.81 2.05 12.46
C THR A 78 -13.49 1.38 11.11
N TRP A 79 -14.39 1.52 10.13
CA TRP A 79 -14.21 0.96 8.79
C TRP A 79 -12.99 1.54 8.04
N VAL A 80 -12.61 2.79 8.30
CA VAL A 80 -11.41 3.40 7.70
C VAL A 80 -10.16 2.77 8.30
N SER A 81 -10.10 2.68 9.64
CA SER A 81 -8.98 2.06 10.34
C SER A 81 -8.76 0.62 9.90
N ASP A 82 -9.85 -0.15 9.75
CA ASP A 82 -9.81 -1.51 9.23
C ASP A 82 -9.30 -1.59 7.79
N CYS A 83 -9.71 -0.66 6.90
CA CYS A 83 -9.22 -0.62 5.53
C CYS A 83 -7.70 -0.38 5.49
N LEU A 84 -7.18 0.56 6.29
CA LEU A 84 -5.74 0.84 6.36
C LEU A 84 -4.95 -0.35 6.92
N ARG A 85 -5.48 -1.01 7.96
CA ARG A 85 -4.88 -2.21 8.54
C ARG A 85 -4.82 -3.36 7.54
N VAL A 86 -5.93 -3.64 6.85
CA VAL A 86 -5.98 -4.69 5.81
C VAL A 86 -4.98 -4.39 4.69
N ALA A 87 -4.90 -3.15 4.22
CA ALA A 87 -3.92 -2.77 3.19
C ALA A 87 -2.47 -2.98 3.64
N LEU A 88 -2.14 -2.63 4.90
CA LEU A 88 -0.82 -2.90 5.49
C LEU A 88 -0.51 -4.40 5.53
N GLU A 89 -1.44 -5.21 6.03
CA GLU A 89 -1.29 -6.67 6.10
C GLU A 89 -1.06 -7.26 4.70
N LYS A 90 -1.88 -6.85 3.72
CA LYS A 90 -1.79 -7.33 2.34
C LYS A 90 -0.50 -6.90 1.65
N ARG A 91 -0.05 -5.65 1.82
CA ARG A 91 1.24 -5.19 1.30
C ARG A 91 2.40 -5.93 1.96
N ASN A 92 2.37 -6.14 3.27
CA ASN A 92 3.43 -6.88 3.96
C ASN A 92 3.51 -8.33 3.50
N PHE A 93 2.38 -9.00 3.39
CA PHE A 93 2.29 -10.34 2.81
C PHE A 93 2.86 -10.37 1.38
N LEU A 94 2.45 -9.41 0.54
CA LEU A 94 2.90 -9.30 -0.84
C LEU A 94 4.42 -9.24 -0.93
N ILE A 95 5.06 -8.37 -0.15
CA ILE A 95 6.51 -8.12 -0.21
C ILE A 95 7.34 -9.19 0.48
N HIS A 96 6.86 -9.74 1.60
CA HIS A 96 7.70 -10.59 2.44
C HIS A 96 7.53 -12.09 2.18
N SER A 97 6.35 -12.56 1.78
CA SER A 97 6.08 -14.00 1.77
C SER A 97 5.21 -14.52 0.61
N TYR A 98 4.68 -13.66 -0.26
CA TYR A 98 3.72 -14.06 -1.31
C TYR A 98 4.14 -15.28 -2.12
N PHE A 99 5.29 -15.23 -2.79
CA PHE A 99 5.75 -16.34 -3.63
C PHE A 99 6.18 -17.57 -2.82
N LEU A 100 6.76 -17.37 -1.64
CA LEU A 100 7.17 -18.47 -0.74
C LEU A 100 5.95 -19.28 -0.29
N GLU A 101 4.88 -18.61 0.12
CA GLU A 101 3.65 -19.26 0.57
C GLU A 101 2.75 -19.77 -0.56
N ARG A 102 3.08 -19.47 -1.82
CA ARG A 102 2.29 -19.87 -3.00
C ARG A 102 3.08 -20.75 -3.97
N GLU A 103 4.26 -21.23 -3.58
CA GLU A 103 5.14 -22.06 -4.39
C GLU A 103 4.41 -23.29 -4.98
N ALA A 104 3.59 -23.97 -4.16
CA ALA A 104 2.80 -25.12 -4.61
C ALA A 104 1.72 -24.75 -5.63
N LYS A 105 1.08 -23.58 -5.46
CA LYS A 105 0.04 -23.09 -6.39
C LYS A 105 0.62 -22.76 -7.75
N PHE A 106 1.88 -22.30 -7.79
CA PHE A 106 2.59 -21.98 -9.02
C PHE A 106 2.68 -23.16 -10.01
N ARG A 107 2.71 -24.40 -9.49
CA ARG A 107 2.91 -25.63 -10.27
C ARG A 107 1.67 -26.07 -11.05
N THR A 108 0.47 -25.72 -10.59
CA THR A 108 -0.80 -26.16 -11.20
C THR A 108 -1.49 -25.02 -11.93
N GLU A 109 -2.28 -25.33 -12.95
CA GLU A 109 -3.08 -24.32 -13.64
C GLU A 109 -4.12 -23.68 -12.72
N ALA A 110 -4.88 -24.49 -11.99
CA ALA A 110 -5.84 -23.99 -11.00
C ALA A 110 -5.18 -23.07 -9.97
N GLY A 111 -4.01 -23.46 -9.44
CA GLY A 111 -3.26 -22.65 -8.49
C GLY A 111 -2.78 -21.33 -9.09
N ARG A 112 -2.31 -21.31 -10.35
CA ARG A 112 -1.95 -20.06 -11.04
C ARG A 112 -3.14 -19.12 -11.21
N LEU A 113 -4.31 -19.65 -11.56
CA LEU A 113 -5.55 -18.85 -11.66
C LEU A 113 -5.99 -18.30 -10.31
N GLU A 114 -5.84 -19.07 -9.22
CA GLU A 114 -6.08 -18.57 -7.86
C GLU A 114 -5.13 -17.43 -7.48
N MET A 115 -3.84 -17.57 -7.80
CA MET A 115 -2.84 -16.54 -7.54
C MET A 115 -3.16 -15.23 -8.27
N LEU A 116 -3.64 -15.30 -9.51
CA LEU A 116 -4.07 -14.10 -10.25
C LEU A 116 -5.24 -13.39 -9.56
N ARG A 117 -6.25 -14.13 -9.11
CA ARG A 117 -7.39 -13.57 -8.37
C ARG A 117 -6.97 -12.96 -7.04
N GLU A 118 -6.04 -13.62 -6.33
CA GLU A 118 -5.51 -13.13 -5.06
C GLU A 118 -4.74 -11.82 -5.24
N LEU A 119 -3.90 -11.69 -6.27
CA LEU A 119 -3.18 -10.46 -6.57
C LEU A 119 -4.12 -9.29 -6.89
N VAL A 120 -5.15 -9.53 -7.71
CA VAL A 120 -6.18 -8.51 -7.99
C VAL A 120 -6.92 -8.11 -6.72
N SER A 121 -7.19 -9.06 -5.81
CA SER A 121 -7.82 -8.74 -4.53
C SER A 121 -6.89 -7.94 -3.60
N ILE A 122 -5.59 -8.22 -3.60
CA ILE A 122 -4.58 -7.46 -2.85
C ILE A 122 -4.52 -6.04 -3.38
N GLU A 123 -4.42 -5.88 -4.71
CA GLU A 123 -4.38 -4.58 -5.39
C GLU A 123 -5.59 -3.72 -5.00
N LYS A 124 -6.81 -4.25 -5.15
CA LYS A 124 -8.04 -3.54 -4.79
C LYS A 124 -8.10 -3.10 -3.32
N ALA A 125 -7.58 -3.92 -2.40
CA ALA A 125 -7.55 -3.56 -0.99
C ALA A 125 -6.59 -2.38 -0.73
N ILE A 126 -5.44 -2.38 -1.40
CA ILE A 126 -4.44 -1.31 -1.31
C ILE A 126 -4.93 -0.02 -2.00
N GLU A 127 -5.53 -0.14 -3.19
CA GLU A 127 -6.12 0.97 -3.93
C GLU A 127 -7.21 1.66 -3.11
N LYS A 128 -8.14 0.89 -2.53
CA LYS A 128 -9.19 1.43 -1.66
C LYS A 128 -8.60 2.22 -0.47
N ALA A 129 -7.56 1.70 0.17
CA ALA A 129 -6.90 2.41 1.27
C ALA A 129 -6.22 3.70 0.78
N THR A 130 -5.61 3.67 -0.40
CA THR A 130 -5.00 4.84 -1.06
C THR A 130 -6.04 5.93 -1.32
N ASP A 131 -7.19 5.56 -1.88
CA ASP A 131 -8.28 6.51 -2.17
C ASP A 131 -8.82 7.14 -0.89
N ILE A 132 -9.00 6.34 0.16
CA ILE A 132 -9.42 6.85 1.47
C ILE A 132 -8.39 7.86 1.98
N THR A 133 -7.10 7.52 1.96
CA THR A 133 -6.01 8.41 2.41
C THR A 133 -5.95 9.71 1.60
N ASN A 134 -6.12 9.65 0.29
CA ASN A 134 -6.16 10.85 -0.56
C ASN A 134 -7.42 11.69 -0.32
N GLY A 135 -8.54 11.04 0.03
CA GLY A 135 -9.80 11.68 0.38
C GLY A 135 -9.83 12.27 1.79
N MET A 136 -8.88 11.92 2.66
CA MET A 136 -8.77 12.51 4.00
C MET A 136 -8.47 14.00 3.86
N ARG A 137 -9.43 14.83 4.29
CA ARG A 137 -9.24 16.27 4.39
C ARG A 137 -8.57 16.57 5.72
N ILE A 138 -7.53 17.38 5.70
CA ILE A 138 -6.97 17.97 6.91
C ILE A 138 -7.83 19.19 7.20
N ALA A 139 -8.67 19.10 8.23
CA ALA A 139 -9.55 20.16 8.70
C ALA A 139 -8.79 21.18 9.57
#